data_AF-A0A5B8RXS4-F1
#
_entry.id   AF-A0A5B8RXS4-F1
#
_cell.length_a   1.000
_cell.length_b   1.000
_cell.length_c   1.000
_cell.angle_alpha   90.00
_cell.angle_beta   90.00
_cell.angle_gamma   90.00
#
_symmetry.space_group_name_H-M   'P 1'
#
loop_
_entity.id
_entity.type
_entity.pdbx_description
1 polymer ?
#
loop_
_entity_poly.entity_id
_entity_poly.type
_entity_poly.pdbx_seq_one_letter_code
_entity_poly.pdbx_strand_id
1 'polypeptide(L)'
;MLSDLIDRLHDLADADQDRAWALVEAWAKTASDSDKIALREKIRVSTLSRRATLRARKSSKQSRVAAAAKHIHTALEPSNLLDKHAWLFKGTWIEESAGELEDLENIDYEEREARIRKQRSDALKEIHGQYGVAGLLDTAIRSGASGIIGALVAERVLDEEELLALATQAFQKRSESESATRASEWLIQGALGVMPNDKKREAFLSSAITAIGPDNAARFLALAPFGEGTWSLVSSYGEEVETRYWKEVVPGWMRDSPAEIAKAVDMLMKARRPRAAFALAKYHPEKLPVHTLFQLLTVMAQDGDDKAGEYLLEHYHVERAFECINKTSELSLEQKAGLEFAYLEVLDRGWDRRAKSAIPNLERYVEDHPEVLVQAIVWTYKRSDRAEDPPEFRVEAEKARPMAERGYKLIQAMKRIPGSDEQGSIDAERLAKWTETVRKSCAELSRIGIADVVIGELLASAQIGKDGAWPCEAVRTVMEDLQSEDMMRGAHTGVYNSRGVHTRGPGGDQERQLAEKYRKWAQQLRMSSPYVASELLMKLTDTYEREAAREDTEARINQRLR
;
A
#
# COMPACT_ATOMS: atom_id res chain seq x y z
N MET A 1 2.22 30.34 28.52
CA MET A 1 2.52 31.78 28.72
C MET A 1 4.00 32.10 28.63
N LEU A 2 4.90 31.62 29.52
CA LEU A 2 6.34 31.90 29.39
C LEU A 2 6.96 31.22 28.15
N SER A 3 6.59 29.97 27.85
CA SER A 3 7.06 29.25 26.65
C SER A 3 6.69 29.95 25.34
N ASP A 4 5.48 30.54 25.29
CA ASP A 4 4.98 31.29 24.12
C ASP A 4 5.71 32.62 23.95
N LEU A 5 6.08 33.24 25.08
CA LEU A 5 6.89 34.45 25.10
C LEU A 5 8.31 34.16 24.59
N ILE A 6 8.89 33.02 24.94
CA ILE A 6 10.21 32.60 24.47
C ILE A 6 10.22 32.36 22.95
N ASP A 7 9.17 31.78 22.38
CA ASP A 7 9.08 31.59 20.92
C ASP A 7 9.11 32.92 20.15
N ARG A 8 8.51 33.96 20.74
CA ARG A 8 8.35 35.29 20.13
C ARG A 8 9.35 36.31 20.65
N LEU A 9 10.38 35.89 21.39
CA LEU A 9 11.42 36.77 21.95
C LEU A 9 12.03 37.70 20.88
N HIS A 10 12.19 37.19 19.66
CA HIS A 10 12.75 37.93 18.54
C HIS A 10 11.88 39.08 18.01
N ASP A 11 10.59 39.08 18.31
CA ASP A 11 9.64 40.14 17.93
C ASP A 11 9.52 41.24 19.00
N LEU A 12 10.15 41.05 20.17
CA LEU A 12 10.08 41.97 21.31
C LEU A 12 11.25 42.97 21.31
N ALA A 13 11.03 44.14 21.92
CA ALA A 13 12.10 45.12 22.17
C ALA A 13 13.07 44.64 23.27
N ASP A 14 14.30 45.14 23.26
CA ASP A 14 15.38 44.67 24.16
C ASP A 14 15.00 44.71 25.66
N ALA A 15 14.30 45.77 26.10
CA ALA A 15 13.84 45.89 27.48
C ALA A 15 12.79 44.82 27.87
N ASP A 16 11.94 44.44 26.91
CA ASP A 16 10.92 43.40 27.11
C ASP A 16 11.54 42.00 27.06
N GLN A 17 12.59 41.81 26.25
CA GLN A 17 13.38 40.57 26.24
C GLN A 17 14.10 40.36 27.58
N ASP A 18 14.77 41.38 28.13
CA ASP A 18 15.40 41.31 29.45
C ASP A 18 14.37 40.99 30.54
N ARG A 19 13.19 41.60 30.47
CA ARG A 19 12.09 41.35 31.41
C ARG A 19 11.55 39.92 31.29
N ALA A 20 11.45 39.38 30.08
CA ALA A 20 11.06 38.00 29.85
C ALA A 20 12.05 37.02 30.51
N TRP A 21 13.36 37.24 30.35
CA TRP A 21 14.39 36.41 30.97
C TRP A 21 14.38 36.51 32.51
N ALA A 22 14.20 37.72 33.06
CA ALA A 22 14.08 37.90 34.51
C ALA A 22 12.83 37.19 35.09
N LEU A 23 11.72 37.16 34.35
CA LEU A 23 10.53 36.40 34.74
C LEU A 23 10.80 34.90 34.74
N VAL A 24 11.57 34.39 33.77
CA VAL A 24 11.98 32.98 33.72
C VAL A 24 12.88 32.63 34.90
N GLU A 25 13.87 33.47 35.24
CA GLU A 25 14.73 33.23 36.41
C GLU A 25 13.97 33.25 37.74
N ALA A 26 13.03 34.18 37.90
CA ALA A 26 12.19 34.24 39.09
C ALA A 26 11.29 33.00 39.19
N TRP A 27 10.66 32.61 38.09
CA TRP A 27 9.81 31.44 38.00
C TRP A 27 10.59 30.13 38.25
N ALA A 28 11.82 30.02 37.74
CA ALA A 28 12.67 28.84 37.91
C ALA A 28 12.92 28.46 39.38
N LYS A 29 12.91 29.44 40.29
CA LYS A 29 13.11 29.22 41.73
C LYS A 29 11.95 28.47 42.41
N THR A 30 10.76 28.55 41.84
CA THR A 30 9.52 27.97 42.41
C THR A 30 8.90 26.89 41.53
N ALA A 31 9.45 26.66 40.32
CA ALA A 31 8.93 25.71 39.35
C ALA A 31 9.25 24.25 39.73
N SER A 32 8.37 23.34 39.31
CA SER A 32 8.66 21.90 39.37
C SER A 32 9.77 21.52 38.38
N ASP A 33 10.46 20.41 38.63
CA ASP A 33 11.53 19.96 37.73
C ASP A 33 10.99 19.57 36.35
N SER A 34 9.78 19.02 36.27
CA SER A 34 9.07 18.76 35.01
C SER A 34 8.89 20.02 34.17
N ASP A 35 8.46 21.11 34.81
CA ASP A 35 8.26 22.38 34.10
C ASP A 35 9.60 22.99 33.65
N LYS A 36 10.64 22.90 34.50
CA LYS A 36 11.99 23.36 34.15
C LYS A 36 12.53 22.62 32.93
N ILE A 37 12.35 21.30 32.85
CA ILE A 37 12.73 20.47 31.69
C ILE A 37 12.01 20.95 30.43
N ALA A 38 10.70 21.15 30.51
CA ALA A 38 9.90 21.61 29.38
C ALA A 38 10.35 22.98 28.87
N LEU A 39 10.61 23.94 29.77
CA LEU A 39 11.08 25.27 29.39
C LEU A 39 12.53 25.25 28.88
N ARG A 40 13.40 24.44 29.46
CA ARG A 40 14.79 24.26 29.01
C ARG A 40 14.83 23.72 27.58
N GLU A 41 14.03 22.69 27.30
CA GLU A 41 13.90 22.16 25.93
C GLU A 41 13.35 23.21 24.97
N LYS A 42 12.36 24.00 25.43
CA LYS A 42 11.79 25.09 24.64
C LYS A 42 12.85 26.14 24.27
N ILE A 43 13.67 26.58 25.22
CA ILE A 43 14.78 27.51 25.00
C ILE A 43 15.76 26.92 23.97
N ARG A 44 16.09 25.63 24.09
CA ARG A 44 17.02 24.92 23.21
C ARG A 44 16.57 24.95 21.75
N VAL A 45 15.31 24.62 21.47
CA VAL A 45 14.78 24.54 20.08
C VAL A 45 14.39 25.91 19.48
N SER A 46 14.06 26.90 20.31
CA SER A 46 13.58 28.21 19.84
C SER A 46 14.67 29.27 19.73
N THR A 47 15.54 29.38 20.75
CA THR A 47 16.52 30.47 20.87
C THR A 47 17.96 30.01 20.66
N LEU A 48 18.25 28.76 21.00
CA LEU A 48 19.57 28.15 20.79
C LEU A 48 19.63 27.27 19.54
N SER A 49 18.61 27.28 18.67
CA SER A 49 18.64 26.49 17.44
C SER A 49 19.42 27.18 16.31
N ARG A 50 19.87 26.39 15.33
CA ARG A 50 20.58 26.90 14.13
C ARG A 50 19.82 28.06 13.46
N ARG A 51 18.50 27.93 13.30
CA ARG A 51 17.65 28.96 12.68
C ARG A 51 17.60 30.24 13.50
N ALA A 52 17.68 30.16 14.83
CA ALA A 52 17.77 31.34 15.69
C ALA A 52 19.13 32.02 15.55
N THR A 53 20.22 31.25 15.51
CA THR A 53 21.58 31.80 15.40
C THR A 53 21.91 32.36 14.01
N LEU A 54 21.37 31.78 12.93
CA LEU A 54 21.46 32.36 11.59
C LEU A 54 20.68 33.68 11.47
N ARG A 55 19.51 33.77 12.11
CA ARG A 55 18.79 35.06 12.26
C ARG A 55 19.62 36.06 13.05
N ALA A 56 20.31 35.60 14.09
CA ALA A 56 21.19 36.42 14.92
C ALA A 56 22.46 36.91 14.22
N ARG A 57 23.01 36.18 13.25
CA ARG A 57 24.16 36.65 12.46
C ARG A 57 23.78 37.77 11.48
N LYS A 58 22.54 37.81 10.99
CA LYS A 58 22.05 38.84 10.06
C LYS A 58 21.62 40.14 10.74
N SER A 59 21.39 40.11 12.06
CA SER A 59 20.98 41.26 12.87
C SER A 59 21.98 41.45 13.99
N SER A 60 22.72 42.56 14.03
CA SER A 60 23.69 42.86 15.10
C SER A 60 23.09 42.92 16.53
N LYS A 61 21.78 42.70 16.68
CA LYS A 61 20.99 42.80 17.91
C LYS A 61 20.84 41.50 18.74
N GLN A 62 21.38 40.34 18.32
CA GLN A 62 21.00 39.05 18.94
C GLN A 62 22.11 38.26 19.67
N SER A 63 23.34 38.76 19.82
CA SER A 63 24.37 38.07 20.62
C SER A 63 24.05 38.04 22.12
N ARG A 64 23.41 39.11 22.63
CA ARG A 64 22.97 39.23 24.03
C ARG A 64 21.87 38.23 24.39
N VAL A 65 20.90 38.01 23.49
CA VAL A 65 19.82 37.03 23.67
C VAL A 65 20.38 35.62 23.74
N ALA A 66 21.36 35.28 22.90
CA ALA A 66 22.00 33.97 22.92
C ALA A 66 22.79 33.75 24.23
N ALA A 67 23.46 34.77 24.77
CA ALA A 67 24.17 34.69 26.05
C ALA A 67 23.20 34.51 27.24
N ALA A 68 22.11 35.28 27.29
CA ALA A 68 21.07 35.14 28.32
C ALA A 68 20.37 33.78 28.24
N ALA A 69 20.04 33.32 27.03
CA ALA A 69 19.47 32.00 26.79
C ALA A 69 20.40 30.88 27.28
N LYS A 70 21.72 30.96 27.00
CA LYS A 70 22.70 29.99 27.52
C LYS A 70 22.76 29.98 29.05
N HIS A 71 22.82 31.17 29.67
CA HIS A 71 22.86 31.28 31.13
C HIS A 71 21.64 30.63 31.79
N ILE A 72 20.44 30.97 31.30
CA ILE A 72 19.18 30.45 31.84
C ILE A 72 19.01 28.96 31.51
N HIS A 73 19.44 28.51 30.34
CA HIS A 73 19.44 27.09 29.99
C HIS A 73 20.32 26.25 30.95
N THR A 74 21.45 26.79 31.40
CA THR A 74 22.28 26.16 32.45
C THR A 74 21.62 26.26 33.83
N ALA A 75 20.99 27.38 34.18
CA ALA A 75 20.30 27.53 35.47
C ALA A 75 19.06 26.61 35.61
N LEU A 76 18.44 26.23 34.49
CA LEU A 76 17.32 25.29 34.42
C LEU A 76 17.77 23.82 34.34
N GLU A 77 19.06 23.52 34.49
CA GLU A 77 19.57 22.14 34.43
C GLU A 77 18.94 21.27 35.54
N PRO A 78 18.30 20.14 35.18
CA PRO A 78 17.72 19.23 36.16
C PRO A 78 18.79 18.59 37.04
N SER A 79 18.49 18.34 38.31
CA SER A 79 19.38 17.63 39.23
C SER A 79 19.43 16.12 38.98
N ASN A 80 18.38 15.56 38.38
CA ASN A 80 18.33 14.15 37.97
C ASN A 80 19.03 13.98 36.62
N LEU A 81 19.99 13.06 36.55
CA LEU A 81 20.78 12.81 35.35
C LEU A 81 19.94 12.31 34.16
N LEU A 82 18.91 11.51 34.44
CA LEU A 82 17.99 11.01 33.40
C LEU A 82 17.28 12.18 32.72
N ASP A 83 16.80 13.14 33.52
CA ASP A 83 16.10 14.32 33.05
C ASP A 83 17.04 15.31 32.34
N LYS A 84 18.29 15.42 32.80
CA LYS A 84 19.34 16.21 32.13
C LYS A 84 19.59 15.75 30.69
N HIS A 85 19.62 14.44 30.47
CA HIS A 85 19.94 13.83 29.17
C HIS A 85 18.71 13.46 28.34
N ALA A 86 17.49 13.51 28.89
CA ALA A 86 16.25 13.09 28.23
C ALA A 86 16.04 13.68 26.83
N TRP A 87 16.43 14.94 26.63
CA TRP A 87 16.30 15.63 25.34
C TRP A 87 17.07 14.93 24.21
N LEU A 88 18.22 14.28 24.50
CA LEU A 88 19.03 13.51 23.55
C LEU A 88 18.33 12.24 23.04
N PHE A 89 17.25 11.83 23.70
CA PHE A 89 16.54 10.58 23.38
C PHE A 89 15.05 10.82 23.09
N LYS A 90 14.62 12.08 22.93
CA LYS A 90 13.22 12.43 22.65
C LYS A 90 12.70 11.87 21.31
N GLY A 91 13.59 11.59 20.37
CA GLY A 91 13.26 10.95 19.10
C GLY A 91 14.51 10.58 18.31
N THR A 92 14.32 9.90 17.18
CA THR A 92 15.42 9.51 16.27
C THR A 92 16.19 10.74 15.78
N TRP A 93 15.45 11.76 15.34
CA TRP A 93 15.99 13.03 14.86
C TRP A 93 15.86 14.14 15.91
N ILE A 94 16.94 14.87 16.17
CA ILE A 94 16.99 15.95 17.17
C ILE A 94 17.66 17.18 16.55
N GLU A 95 17.06 18.36 16.69
CA GLU A 95 17.73 19.62 16.30
C GLU A 95 18.89 19.90 17.26
N GLU A 96 20.13 20.11 16.80
CA GLU A 96 21.25 20.49 17.68
C GLU A 96 21.13 21.95 18.16
N SER A 97 21.81 22.25 19.29
CA SER A 97 22.02 23.63 19.70
C SER A 97 23.10 24.27 18.82
N ALA A 98 22.88 25.51 18.36
CA ALA A 98 23.78 26.24 17.49
C ALA A 98 25.13 26.60 18.11
N GLY A 99 25.26 26.48 19.44
CA GLY A 99 26.53 26.62 20.14
C GLY A 99 27.48 25.44 19.90
N GLU A 100 27.00 24.36 19.28
CA GLU A 100 27.73 23.11 19.03
C GLU A 100 28.08 22.92 17.54
N LEU A 101 27.77 23.91 16.69
CA LEU A 101 28.02 23.87 15.24
C LEU A 101 29.21 24.76 14.87
N GLU A 102 30.26 24.16 14.30
CA GLU A 102 31.45 24.89 13.81
C GLU A 102 31.14 25.68 12.53
N ASP A 103 30.34 25.11 11.61
CA ASP A 103 29.81 25.79 10.43
C ASP A 103 28.27 25.81 10.48
N LEU A 104 27.70 27.02 10.52
CA LEU A 104 26.26 27.25 10.56
C LEU A 104 25.64 27.33 9.16
N GLU A 105 26.42 27.45 8.09
CA GLU A 105 25.96 27.68 6.72
C GLU A 105 25.92 26.40 5.90
N ASN A 106 26.91 25.51 6.01
CA ASN A 106 26.93 24.20 5.36
C ASN A 106 26.80 23.05 6.37
N ILE A 107 25.73 22.23 6.27
CA ILE A 107 25.61 21.02 7.10
C ILE A 107 26.30 19.87 6.37
N ASP A 108 27.38 19.37 6.97
CA ASP A 108 27.78 17.98 6.77
C ASP A 108 26.89 17.08 7.65
N TYR A 109 26.04 16.29 6.99
CA TYR A 109 25.11 15.38 7.68
C TYR A 109 25.85 14.25 8.40
N GLU A 110 27.00 13.81 7.89
CA GLU A 110 27.78 12.73 8.49
C GLU A 110 28.46 13.20 9.78
N GLU A 111 29.07 14.39 9.77
CA GLU A 111 29.70 14.97 10.96
C GLU A 111 28.69 15.23 12.07
N ARG A 112 27.49 15.70 11.71
CA ARG A 112 26.38 15.89 12.65
C ARG A 112 25.97 14.57 13.31
N GLU A 113 25.72 13.54 12.52
CA GLU A 113 25.34 12.23 13.06
C GLU A 113 26.43 11.68 13.97
N ALA A 114 27.71 11.86 13.61
CA ALA A 114 28.84 11.47 14.47
C ALA A 114 28.85 12.22 15.82
N ARG A 115 28.59 13.54 15.84
CA ARG A 115 28.51 14.34 17.07
C ARG A 115 27.35 13.92 17.96
N ILE A 116 26.14 13.80 17.42
CA ILE A 116 24.96 13.38 18.19
C ILE A 116 25.17 11.97 18.74
N ARG A 117 25.74 11.07 17.93
CA ARG A 117 26.09 9.71 18.38
C ARG A 117 27.07 9.74 19.55
N LYS A 118 28.08 10.62 19.52
CA LYS A 118 29.03 10.80 20.62
C LYS A 118 28.34 11.33 21.88
N GLN A 119 27.56 12.41 21.78
CA GLN A 119 26.83 12.97 22.93
C GLN A 119 25.90 11.95 23.59
N ARG A 120 25.13 11.20 22.77
CA ARG A 120 24.29 10.10 23.27
C ARG A 120 25.13 9.01 23.95
N SER A 121 26.27 8.64 23.38
CA SER A 121 27.16 7.62 23.98
C SER A 121 27.70 8.08 25.34
N ASP A 122 28.15 9.34 25.43
CA ASP A 122 28.73 9.90 26.65
C ASP A 122 27.67 10.03 27.75
N ALA A 123 26.45 10.46 27.39
CA ALA A 123 25.30 10.49 28.30
C ALA A 123 24.94 9.11 28.83
N LEU A 124 24.91 8.08 27.97
CA LEU A 124 24.63 6.69 28.39
C LEU A 124 25.72 6.14 29.31
N LYS A 125 27.00 6.49 29.10
CA LYS A 125 28.09 6.12 30.02
C LYS A 125 27.92 6.76 31.39
N GLU A 126 27.52 8.03 31.45
CA GLU A 126 27.25 8.72 32.72
C GLU A 126 26.07 8.09 33.46
N ILE A 127 24.97 7.80 32.74
CA ILE A 127 23.79 7.12 33.30
C ILE A 127 24.15 5.72 33.80
N HIS A 128 24.92 4.96 33.02
CA HIS A 128 25.38 3.65 33.41
C HIS A 128 26.26 3.71 34.67
N GLY A 129 27.20 4.66 34.75
CA GLY A 129 28.08 4.81 35.90
C GLY A 129 27.34 5.13 37.21
N GLN A 130 26.20 5.83 37.15
CA GLN A 130 25.44 6.21 38.34
C GLN A 130 24.32 5.21 38.70
N TYR A 131 23.62 4.67 37.70
CA TYR A 131 22.39 3.90 37.90
C TYR A 131 22.44 2.47 37.31
N GLY A 132 23.57 2.09 36.71
CA GLY A 132 23.77 0.79 36.09
C GLY A 132 22.80 0.48 34.94
N VAL A 133 22.65 -0.81 34.67
CA VAL A 133 21.74 -1.36 33.64
C VAL A 133 20.29 -0.89 33.83
N ALA A 134 19.83 -0.78 35.09
CA ALA A 134 18.47 -0.34 35.39
C ALA A 134 18.20 1.10 34.93
N GLY A 135 19.18 2.00 35.07
CA GLY A 135 19.07 3.38 34.59
C GLY A 135 18.98 3.47 33.06
N LEU A 136 19.72 2.62 32.34
CA LEU A 136 19.65 2.55 30.88
C LEU A 136 18.26 2.06 30.41
N LEU A 137 17.71 1.06 31.09
CA LEU A 137 16.37 0.56 30.79
C LEU A 137 15.27 1.60 31.06
N ASP A 138 15.33 2.31 32.20
CA ASP A 138 14.38 3.39 32.50
C ASP A 138 14.50 4.55 31.49
N THR A 139 15.73 4.89 31.07
CA THR A 139 15.96 5.85 30.00
C THR A 139 15.28 5.41 28.70
N ALA A 140 15.45 4.13 28.32
CA ALA A 140 14.86 3.60 27.10
C ALA A 140 13.33 3.64 27.11
N ILE A 141 12.70 3.31 28.24
CA ILE A 141 11.23 3.30 28.41
C ILE A 141 10.65 4.73 28.34
N ARG A 142 11.37 5.73 28.85
CA ARG A 142 10.94 7.14 28.83
C ARG A 142 11.31 7.88 27.54
N SER A 143 12.07 7.23 26.66
CA SER A 143 12.59 7.84 25.43
C SER A 143 11.68 7.60 24.22
N GLY A 144 11.88 8.43 23.18
CA GLY A 144 11.40 8.16 21.82
C GLY A 144 12.46 7.50 20.93
N ALA A 145 13.54 6.96 21.50
CA ALA A 145 14.73 6.50 20.78
C ALA A 145 15.32 5.20 21.33
N SER A 146 14.49 4.31 21.88
CA SER A 146 14.93 3.09 22.59
C SER A 146 15.85 2.20 21.72
N GLY A 147 15.59 2.07 20.42
CA GLY A 147 16.47 1.31 19.53
C GLY A 147 17.85 1.94 19.33
N ILE A 148 17.96 3.26 19.34
CA ILE A 148 19.25 3.95 19.28
C ILE A 148 20.02 3.72 20.58
N ILE A 149 19.32 3.79 21.73
CA ILE A 149 19.93 3.47 23.02
C ILE A 149 20.49 2.05 22.97
N GLY A 150 19.70 1.07 22.51
CA GLY A 150 20.10 -0.33 22.39
C GLY A 150 21.36 -0.53 21.55
N ALA A 151 21.40 0.11 20.38
CA ALA A 151 22.57 0.08 19.51
C ALA A 151 23.82 0.67 20.19
N LEU A 152 23.68 1.84 20.82
CA LEU A 152 24.83 2.52 21.44
C LEU A 152 25.35 1.82 22.68
N VAL A 153 24.46 1.27 23.52
CA VAL A 153 24.89 0.56 24.72
C VAL A 153 25.66 -0.70 24.35
N ALA A 154 25.20 -1.44 23.32
CA ALA A 154 25.87 -2.63 22.83
C ALA A 154 27.23 -2.35 22.17
N GLU A 155 27.38 -1.23 21.46
CA GLU A 155 28.64 -0.90 20.77
C GLU A 155 29.68 -0.20 21.65
N ARG A 156 29.26 0.58 22.66
CA ARG A 156 30.12 1.63 23.25
C ARG A 156 30.05 1.76 24.77
N VAL A 157 29.12 1.08 25.45
CA VAL A 157 28.87 1.31 26.88
C VAL A 157 29.01 0.04 27.71
N LEU A 158 28.36 -1.05 27.30
CA LEU A 158 28.26 -2.28 28.08
C LEU A 158 29.23 -3.34 27.57
N ASP A 159 29.68 -4.20 28.49
CA ASP A 159 30.32 -5.46 28.14
C ASP A 159 29.28 -6.57 27.81
N GLU A 160 29.76 -7.78 27.48
CA GLU A 160 28.90 -8.90 27.08
C GLU A 160 27.96 -9.37 28.22
N GLU A 161 28.39 -9.30 29.48
CA GLU A 161 27.60 -9.75 30.65
C GLU A 161 26.52 -8.73 31.00
N GLU A 162 26.88 -7.44 31.04
CA GLU A 162 25.94 -6.34 31.30
C GLU A 162 24.89 -6.21 30.18
N LEU A 163 25.30 -6.42 28.93
CA LEU A 163 24.39 -6.40 27.79
C LEU A 163 23.39 -7.56 27.84
N LEU A 164 23.82 -8.74 28.27
CA LEU A 164 22.95 -9.89 28.50
C LEU A 164 21.94 -9.57 29.61
N ALA A 165 22.40 -9.01 30.72
CA ALA A 165 21.53 -8.58 31.82
C ALA A 165 20.49 -7.54 31.36
N LEU A 166 20.90 -6.55 30.54
CA LEU A 166 19.99 -5.56 29.97
C LEU A 166 18.92 -6.22 29.09
N ALA A 167 19.31 -7.10 28.16
CA ALA A 167 18.38 -7.76 27.26
C ALA A 167 17.37 -8.63 28.01
N THR A 168 17.82 -9.39 29.02
CA THR A 168 16.94 -10.21 29.87
C THR A 168 15.96 -9.36 30.67
N GLN A 169 16.43 -8.29 31.34
CA GLN A 169 15.57 -7.40 32.12
C GLN A 169 14.55 -6.67 31.24
N ALA A 170 14.99 -6.14 30.10
CA ALA A 170 14.12 -5.48 29.12
C ALA A 170 13.01 -6.43 28.65
N PHE A 171 13.38 -7.67 28.34
CA PHE A 171 12.43 -8.68 27.90
C PHE A 171 11.43 -9.05 28.98
N GLN A 172 11.82 -9.14 30.26
CA GLN A 172 10.90 -9.42 31.37
C GLN A 172 9.92 -8.26 31.63
N LYS A 173 10.41 -7.01 31.55
CA LYS A 173 9.60 -5.78 31.75
C LYS A 173 8.50 -5.56 30.73
N ARG A 174 8.50 -6.28 29.60
CA ARG A 174 7.49 -6.16 28.55
C ARG A 174 6.05 -6.42 29.01
N SER A 175 5.87 -7.02 30.20
CA SER A 175 4.57 -7.32 30.80
C SER A 175 3.96 -6.18 31.63
N GLU A 176 4.70 -5.08 31.87
CA GLU A 176 4.25 -4.01 32.78
C GLU A 176 3.27 -3.01 32.13
N SER A 177 3.47 -2.64 30.87
CA SER A 177 2.58 -1.74 30.11
C SER A 177 2.91 -1.79 28.60
N GLU A 178 1.97 -1.38 27.73
CA GLU A 178 2.19 -1.38 26.27
C GLU A 178 3.37 -0.48 25.83
N SER A 179 3.55 0.68 26.48
CA SER A 179 4.68 1.57 26.19
C SER A 179 6.02 0.93 26.59
N ALA A 180 6.06 0.27 27.76
CA ALA A 180 7.23 -0.48 28.20
C ALA A 180 7.52 -1.68 27.27
N THR A 181 6.50 -2.38 26.78
CA THR A 181 6.64 -3.45 25.79
C THR A 181 7.38 -2.95 24.55
N ARG A 182 6.87 -1.90 23.90
CA ARG A 182 7.44 -1.38 22.64
C ARG A 182 8.86 -0.85 22.84
N ALA A 183 9.10 -0.11 23.93
CA ALA A 183 10.42 0.44 24.23
C ALA A 183 11.45 -0.67 24.48
N SER A 184 11.10 -1.71 25.25
CA SER A 184 11.95 -2.86 25.50
C SER A 184 12.25 -3.66 24.22
N GLU A 185 11.24 -3.91 23.38
CA GLU A 185 11.43 -4.63 22.11
C GLU A 185 12.36 -3.86 21.18
N TRP A 186 12.17 -2.54 21.03
CA TRP A 186 13.05 -1.70 20.22
C TRP A 186 14.45 -1.60 20.79
N LEU A 187 14.61 -1.53 22.11
CA LEU A 187 15.91 -1.57 22.78
C LEU A 187 16.68 -2.85 22.41
N ILE A 188 16.04 -4.01 22.53
CA ILE A 188 16.64 -5.30 22.21
C ILE A 188 16.96 -5.38 20.71
N GLN A 189 16.05 -4.98 19.83
CA GLN A 189 16.27 -4.94 18.38
C GLN A 189 17.46 -4.05 18.01
N GLY A 190 17.60 -2.89 18.66
CA GLY A 190 18.73 -1.99 18.48
C GLY A 190 20.06 -2.63 18.87
N ALA A 191 20.11 -3.27 20.04
CA ALA A 191 21.30 -3.96 20.54
C ALA A 191 21.70 -5.14 19.64
N LEU A 192 20.74 -5.94 19.19
CA LEU A 192 21.01 -7.08 18.30
C LEU A 192 21.31 -6.64 16.86
N GLY A 193 20.80 -5.48 16.43
CA GLY A 193 20.96 -4.94 15.07
C GLY A 193 22.39 -4.51 14.74
N VAL A 194 23.14 -4.06 15.73
CA VAL A 194 24.56 -3.68 15.59
C VAL A 194 25.52 -4.87 15.71
N MET A 195 25.05 -6.00 16.24
CA MET A 195 25.87 -7.20 16.35
C MET A 195 26.10 -7.82 14.96
N PRO A 196 27.35 -8.13 14.60
CA PRO A 196 27.63 -8.86 13.36
C PRO A 196 26.95 -10.23 13.37
N ASN A 197 26.62 -10.74 12.18
CA ASN A 197 26.11 -12.10 12.04
C ASN A 197 27.26 -13.10 12.16
N ASP A 198 27.61 -13.45 13.40
CA ASP A 198 28.68 -14.39 13.71
C ASP A 198 28.32 -15.29 14.92
N LYS A 199 29.26 -16.18 15.28
CA LYS A 199 29.11 -17.09 16.41
C LYS A 199 28.94 -16.39 17.76
N LYS A 200 29.40 -15.14 17.92
CA LYS A 200 29.22 -14.39 19.17
C LYS A 200 27.76 -14.00 19.33
N ARG A 201 27.12 -13.55 18.26
CA ARG A 201 25.69 -13.24 18.27
C ARG A 201 24.85 -14.48 18.55
N GLU A 202 25.19 -15.62 17.94
CA GLU A 202 24.51 -16.90 18.22
C GLU A 202 24.65 -17.32 19.69
N ALA A 203 25.85 -17.19 20.26
CA ALA A 203 26.10 -17.48 21.67
C ALA A 203 25.32 -16.53 22.59
N PHE A 204 25.31 -15.23 22.29
CA PHE A 204 24.55 -14.23 23.02
C PHE A 204 23.04 -14.54 23.03
N LEU A 205 22.47 -14.82 21.86
CA LEU A 205 21.05 -15.19 21.74
C LEU A 205 20.74 -16.46 22.53
N SER A 206 21.59 -17.48 22.45
CA SER A 206 21.42 -18.73 23.20
C SER A 206 21.44 -18.50 24.71
N SER A 207 22.42 -17.73 25.22
CA SER A 207 22.51 -17.35 26.63
C SER A 207 21.30 -16.54 27.10
N ALA A 208 20.82 -15.61 26.27
CA ALA A 208 19.63 -14.81 26.58
C ALA A 208 18.38 -15.68 26.66
N ILE A 209 18.21 -16.64 25.74
CA ILE A 209 17.12 -17.61 25.75
C ILE A 209 17.17 -18.49 27.00
N THR A 210 18.36 -18.96 27.40
CA THR A 210 18.53 -19.71 28.66
C THR A 210 18.09 -18.89 29.87
N ALA A 211 18.43 -17.59 29.91
CA ALA A 211 18.08 -16.71 31.02
C ALA A 211 16.57 -16.37 31.11
N ILE A 212 15.89 -16.20 29.97
CA ILE A 212 14.46 -15.86 29.90
C ILE A 212 13.53 -17.08 29.87
N GLY A 213 14.09 -18.28 29.70
CA GLY A 213 13.38 -19.56 29.61
C GLY A 213 13.03 -19.97 28.16
N PRO A 214 13.03 -21.28 27.86
CA PRO A 214 12.87 -21.82 26.50
C PRO A 214 11.51 -21.49 25.86
N ASP A 215 10.44 -21.37 26.65
CA ASP A 215 9.09 -21.02 26.17
C ASP A 215 9.03 -19.62 25.51
N ASN A 216 10.02 -18.79 25.78
CA ASN A 216 10.16 -17.45 25.24
C ASN A 216 11.09 -17.38 24.03
N ALA A 217 11.72 -18.48 23.61
CA ALA A 217 12.71 -18.51 22.54
C ALA A 217 12.19 -17.88 21.24
N ALA A 218 11.00 -18.29 20.77
CA ALA A 218 10.40 -17.77 19.55
C ALA A 218 10.20 -16.23 19.61
N ARG A 219 9.69 -15.72 20.73
CA ARG A 219 9.42 -14.29 20.94
C ARG A 219 10.69 -13.46 21.02
N PHE A 220 11.73 -14.00 21.66
CA PHE A 220 13.02 -13.32 21.74
C PHE A 220 13.75 -13.31 20.39
N LEU A 221 13.76 -14.44 19.68
CA LEU A 221 14.34 -14.56 18.34
C LEU A 221 13.62 -13.67 17.31
N ALA A 222 12.33 -13.39 17.50
CA ALA A 222 11.59 -12.42 16.68
C ALA A 222 12.10 -10.96 16.84
N LEU A 223 12.89 -10.66 17.88
CA LEU A 223 13.55 -9.37 18.07
C LEU A 223 14.97 -9.33 17.47
N ALA A 224 15.50 -10.46 17.02
CA ALA A 224 16.79 -10.52 16.35
C ALA A 224 16.66 -10.10 14.87
N PRO A 225 17.77 -9.69 14.22
CA PRO A 225 17.77 -9.36 12.79
C PRO A 225 17.17 -10.48 11.94
N PHE A 226 16.25 -10.11 11.05
CA PHE A 226 15.53 -11.04 10.20
C PHE A 226 16.41 -11.52 9.04
N GLY A 227 16.92 -12.75 9.14
CA GLY A 227 17.82 -13.35 8.13
C GLY A 227 18.34 -14.73 8.55
N GLU A 228 19.17 -15.34 7.70
CA GLU A 228 19.51 -16.77 7.78
C GLU A 228 20.13 -17.20 9.13
N GLY A 229 20.99 -16.37 9.70
CA GLY A 229 21.63 -16.66 11.00
C GLY A 229 20.62 -16.80 12.15
N THR A 230 19.57 -15.98 12.16
CA THR A 230 18.50 -16.09 13.16
C THR A 230 17.64 -17.33 12.88
N TRP A 231 17.32 -17.60 11.61
CA TRP A 231 16.46 -18.73 11.24
C TRP A 231 17.12 -20.09 11.52
N SER A 232 18.43 -20.20 11.32
CA SER A 232 19.19 -21.41 11.70
C SER A 232 19.09 -21.68 13.20
N LEU A 233 19.15 -20.63 14.02
CA LEU A 233 18.97 -20.75 15.45
C LEU A 233 17.52 -21.13 15.80
N VAL A 234 16.52 -20.49 15.18
CA VAL A 234 15.09 -20.85 15.34
C VAL A 234 14.86 -22.34 15.10
N SER A 235 15.35 -22.89 13.98
CA SER A 235 15.19 -24.31 13.66
C SER A 235 15.91 -25.23 14.65
N SER A 236 17.02 -24.80 15.24
CA SER A 236 17.77 -25.59 16.23
C SER A 236 17.02 -25.79 17.56
N TYR A 237 16.05 -24.92 17.88
CA TYR A 237 15.21 -25.04 19.08
C TYR A 237 13.97 -25.92 18.88
N GLY A 238 13.78 -26.49 17.68
CA GLY A 238 12.72 -27.45 17.38
C GLY A 238 11.49 -26.87 16.68
N GLU A 239 10.64 -27.76 16.17
CA GLU A 239 9.50 -27.44 15.29
C GLU A 239 8.45 -26.52 15.95
N GLU A 240 8.24 -26.65 17.26
CA GLU A 240 7.30 -25.81 18.01
C GLU A 240 7.74 -24.35 18.04
N VAL A 241 9.03 -24.11 18.31
CA VAL A 241 9.62 -22.76 18.32
C VAL A 241 9.61 -22.16 16.92
N GLU A 242 9.94 -22.95 15.90
CA GLU A 242 9.91 -22.51 14.50
C GLU A 242 8.51 -22.13 14.04
N THR A 243 7.52 -22.98 14.31
CA THR A 243 6.11 -22.71 13.97
C THR A 243 5.62 -21.43 14.64
N ARG A 244 5.94 -21.25 15.92
CA ARG A 244 5.56 -20.05 16.67
C ARG A 244 6.26 -18.79 16.15
N TYR A 245 7.56 -18.88 15.85
CA TYR A 245 8.34 -17.77 15.30
C TYR A 245 7.71 -17.25 14.01
N TRP A 246 7.45 -18.11 13.02
CA TRP A 246 6.91 -17.68 11.73
C TRP A 246 5.47 -17.15 11.82
N LYS A 247 4.69 -17.60 12.81
CA LYS A 247 3.37 -17.05 13.11
C LYS A 247 3.42 -15.65 13.73
N GLU A 248 4.38 -15.38 14.62
CA GLU A 248 4.42 -14.16 15.42
C GLU A 248 5.34 -13.06 14.85
N VAL A 249 6.38 -13.41 14.07
CA VAL A 249 7.41 -12.47 13.62
C VAL A 249 6.84 -11.33 12.76
N VAL A 250 7.30 -10.11 13.00
CA VAL A 250 7.07 -8.98 12.10
C VAL A 250 8.25 -8.92 11.15
N PRO A 251 8.09 -9.25 9.86
CA PRO A 251 9.22 -9.25 8.93
C PRO A 251 9.80 -7.83 8.81
N GLY A 252 11.04 -7.69 9.23
CA GLY A 252 11.78 -6.42 9.19
C GLY A 252 12.49 -6.21 7.85
N TRP A 253 13.28 -5.13 7.77
CA TRP A 253 14.18 -4.91 6.64
C TRP A 253 15.21 -6.04 6.56
N MET A 254 15.22 -6.75 5.43
CA MET A 254 16.18 -7.80 5.13
C MET A 254 17.30 -7.25 4.25
N ARG A 255 18.49 -7.87 4.31
CA ARG A 255 19.50 -7.67 3.27
C ARG A 255 18.93 -8.09 1.92
N ASP A 256 19.39 -7.43 0.86
CA ASP A 256 18.90 -7.67 -0.50
C ASP A 256 19.47 -8.97 -1.11
N SER A 257 19.17 -10.11 -0.47
CA SER A 257 19.57 -11.45 -0.87
C SER A 257 18.35 -12.20 -1.44
N PRO A 258 18.30 -12.48 -2.75
CA PRO A 258 17.18 -13.19 -3.35
C PRO A 258 16.90 -14.55 -2.71
N ALA A 259 17.95 -15.26 -2.27
CA ALA A 259 17.81 -16.57 -1.63
C ALA A 259 17.16 -16.47 -0.23
N GLU A 260 17.54 -15.47 0.58
CA GLU A 260 16.92 -15.25 1.89
C GLU A 260 15.46 -14.78 1.74
N ILE A 261 15.19 -13.91 0.75
CA ILE A 261 13.83 -13.44 0.46
C ILE A 261 12.93 -14.62 0.06
N ALA A 262 13.39 -15.47 -0.87
CA ALA A 262 12.63 -16.65 -1.30
C ALA A 262 12.34 -17.60 -0.13
N LYS A 263 13.35 -17.88 0.69
CA LYS A 263 13.18 -18.72 1.90
C LYS A 263 12.18 -18.11 2.88
N ALA A 264 12.27 -16.82 3.18
CA ALA A 264 11.33 -16.15 4.08
C ALA A 264 9.90 -16.15 3.55
N VAL A 265 9.72 -15.92 2.24
CA VAL A 265 8.42 -16.00 1.57
C VAL A 265 7.83 -17.40 1.72
N ASP A 266 8.61 -18.45 1.44
CA ASP A 266 8.17 -19.84 1.60
C ASP A 266 7.76 -20.17 3.03
N MET A 267 8.54 -19.73 4.02
CA MET A 267 8.25 -19.99 5.42
C MET A 267 7.02 -19.24 5.92
N LEU A 268 6.83 -17.98 5.50
CA LEU A 268 5.62 -17.22 5.83
C LEU A 268 4.37 -17.81 5.16
N MET A 269 4.48 -18.30 3.92
CA MET A 269 3.38 -19.04 3.28
C MET A 269 3.01 -20.31 4.06
N LYS A 270 4.00 -21.11 4.50
CA LYS A 270 3.77 -22.29 5.35
C LYS A 270 3.11 -21.92 6.69
N ALA A 271 3.43 -20.75 7.23
CA ALA A 271 2.79 -20.20 8.42
C ALA A 271 1.42 -19.55 8.16
N ARG A 272 0.85 -19.72 6.95
CA ARG A 272 -0.42 -19.11 6.50
C ARG A 272 -0.44 -17.59 6.55
N ARG A 273 0.69 -16.93 6.29
CA ARG A 273 0.84 -15.47 6.31
C ARG A 273 1.21 -14.88 4.94
N PRO A 274 0.38 -15.09 3.90
CA PRO A 274 0.71 -14.68 2.54
C PRO A 274 0.85 -13.16 2.35
N ARG A 275 0.13 -12.32 3.11
CA ARG A 275 0.25 -10.86 2.99
C ARG A 275 1.58 -10.35 3.57
N ALA A 276 2.01 -10.91 4.71
CA ALA A 276 3.35 -10.65 5.24
C ALA A 276 4.45 -11.11 4.28
N ALA A 277 4.29 -12.28 3.64
CA ALA A 277 5.21 -12.77 2.62
C ALA A 277 5.28 -11.82 1.41
N PHE A 278 4.14 -11.36 0.90
CA PHE A 278 4.09 -10.40 -0.20
C PHE A 278 4.75 -9.06 0.14
N ALA A 279 4.62 -8.59 1.38
CA ALA A 279 5.26 -7.34 1.82
C ALA A 279 6.79 -7.36 1.71
N LEU A 280 7.44 -8.53 1.79
CA LEU A 280 8.88 -8.69 1.59
C LEU A 280 9.30 -8.52 0.13
N ALA A 281 8.45 -8.93 -0.81
CA ALA A 281 8.76 -8.94 -2.24
C ALA A 281 8.11 -7.80 -3.04
N LYS A 282 7.16 -7.05 -2.45
CA LYS A 282 6.29 -6.10 -3.18
C LYS A 282 7.03 -4.99 -3.95
N TYR A 283 8.24 -4.62 -3.51
CA TYR A 283 9.06 -3.61 -4.20
C TYR A 283 9.89 -4.19 -5.35
N HIS A 284 10.22 -5.48 -5.27
CA HIS A 284 11.07 -6.21 -6.22
C HIS A 284 10.55 -7.63 -6.49
N PRO A 285 9.31 -7.80 -7.01
CA PRO A 285 8.75 -9.11 -7.28
C PRO A 285 9.58 -9.91 -8.29
N GLU A 286 10.35 -9.22 -9.15
CA GLU A 286 11.27 -9.83 -10.11
C GLU A 286 12.41 -10.65 -9.49
N LYS A 287 12.68 -10.48 -8.19
CA LYS A 287 13.71 -11.23 -7.47
C LYS A 287 13.26 -12.61 -7.02
N LEU A 288 11.94 -12.87 -7.02
CA LEU A 288 11.40 -14.18 -6.69
C LEU A 288 11.39 -15.09 -7.92
N PRO A 289 11.67 -16.40 -7.75
CA PRO A 289 11.34 -17.38 -8.77
C PRO A 289 9.85 -17.28 -9.13
N VAL A 290 9.53 -17.36 -10.42
CA VAL A 290 8.17 -17.06 -10.91
C VAL A 290 7.13 -18.03 -10.36
N HIS A 291 7.49 -19.30 -10.14
CA HIS A 291 6.63 -20.28 -9.49
C HIS A 291 6.34 -19.93 -8.01
N THR A 292 7.31 -19.40 -7.28
CA THR A 292 7.12 -18.92 -5.90
C THR A 292 6.20 -17.71 -5.89
N LEU A 293 6.38 -16.76 -6.82
CA LEU A 293 5.49 -15.60 -6.95
C LEU A 293 4.05 -16.03 -7.31
N PHE A 294 3.89 -16.98 -8.24
CA PHE A 294 2.60 -17.56 -8.60
C PHE A 294 1.92 -18.21 -7.40
N GLN A 295 2.64 -19.05 -6.65
CA GLN A 295 2.12 -19.71 -5.45
C GLN A 295 1.73 -18.69 -4.38
N LEU A 296 2.56 -17.67 -4.17
CA LEU A 296 2.29 -16.59 -3.22
C LEU A 296 0.99 -15.85 -3.55
N LEU A 297 0.81 -15.42 -4.80
CA LEU A 297 -0.43 -14.76 -5.22
C LEU A 297 -1.64 -15.71 -5.11
N THR A 298 -1.46 -17.00 -5.39
CA THR A 298 -2.53 -18.01 -5.29
C THR A 298 -2.99 -18.19 -3.84
N VAL A 299 -2.05 -18.34 -2.89
CA VAL A 299 -2.36 -18.47 -1.46
C VAL A 299 -2.92 -17.15 -0.90
N MET A 300 -2.42 -16.01 -1.37
CA MET A 300 -2.88 -14.69 -0.93
C MET A 300 -4.32 -14.37 -1.38
N ALA A 301 -4.81 -14.99 -2.45
CA ALA A 301 -6.22 -14.89 -2.87
C ALA A 301 -7.17 -15.75 -2.01
N GLN A 302 -6.64 -16.54 -1.08
CA GLN A 302 -7.37 -17.39 -0.14
C GLN A 302 -7.27 -16.84 1.29
N ASP A 303 -7.95 -17.48 2.24
CA ASP A 303 -7.91 -17.07 3.65
C ASP A 303 -6.54 -17.34 4.30
N GLY A 304 -5.98 -16.32 4.93
CA GLY A 304 -4.74 -16.37 5.69
C GLY A 304 -4.90 -15.95 7.16
N ASP A 305 -3.87 -16.23 7.95
CA ASP A 305 -3.79 -15.94 9.38
C ASP A 305 -3.10 -14.58 9.66
N ASP A 306 -2.85 -13.77 8.62
CA ASP A 306 -2.31 -12.42 8.76
C ASP A 306 -3.28 -11.52 9.54
N LYS A 307 -2.76 -10.76 10.51
CA LYS A 307 -3.55 -9.84 11.35
C LYS A 307 -4.32 -8.81 10.51
N ALA A 308 -5.55 -8.51 10.93
CA ALA A 308 -6.39 -7.51 10.27
C ALA A 308 -5.69 -6.13 10.26
N GLY A 309 -5.70 -5.46 9.11
CA GLY A 309 -5.11 -4.12 8.94
C GLY A 309 -3.59 -4.10 8.72
N GLU A 310 -2.85 -5.18 8.95
CA GLU A 310 -1.43 -5.27 8.61
C GLU A 310 -1.23 -5.64 7.12
N TYR A 311 -0.17 -5.17 6.48
CA TYR A 311 0.18 -5.52 5.08
C TYR A 311 -0.99 -5.35 4.08
N LEU A 312 -1.63 -4.18 4.12
CA LEU A 312 -2.70 -3.84 3.18
C LEU A 312 -2.19 -3.91 1.74
N LEU A 313 -3.01 -4.49 0.85
CA LEU A 313 -2.69 -4.64 -0.55
C LEU A 313 -2.86 -3.32 -1.27
N GLU A 314 -1.76 -2.79 -1.78
CA GLU A 314 -1.77 -1.63 -2.66
C GLU A 314 -1.81 -2.10 -4.11
N HIS A 315 -2.80 -1.62 -4.86
CA HIS A 315 -3.04 -1.96 -6.26
C HIS A 315 -1.77 -1.93 -7.12
N TYR A 316 -0.96 -0.87 -6.97
CA TYR A 316 0.31 -0.70 -7.70
C TYR A 316 1.27 -1.88 -7.54
N HIS A 317 1.39 -2.43 -6.32
CA HIS A 317 2.30 -3.53 -6.04
C HIS A 317 1.80 -4.86 -6.63
N VAL A 318 0.49 -5.08 -6.59
CA VAL A 318 -0.13 -6.28 -7.20
C VAL A 318 0.04 -6.23 -8.72
N GLU A 319 -0.20 -5.09 -9.36
CA GLU A 319 0.02 -4.93 -10.81
C GLU A 319 1.46 -5.24 -11.22
N ARG A 320 2.45 -4.74 -10.47
CA ARG A 320 3.87 -5.07 -10.74
C ARG A 320 4.16 -6.57 -10.65
N ALA A 321 3.51 -7.28 -9.73
CA ALA A 321 3.64 -8.74 -9.67
C ALA A 321 3.02 -9.42 -10.91
N PHE A 322 1.85 -8.96 -11.37
CA PHE A 322 1.23 -9.46 -12.59
C PHE A 322 2.06 -9.15 -13.84
N GLU A 323 2.78 -8.02 -13.90
CA GLU A 323 3.73 -7.75 -14.99
C GLU A 323 4.84 -8.81 -15.08
N CYS A 324 5.34 -9.30 -13.94
CA CYS A 324 6.32 -10.40 -13.90
C CYS A 324 5.69 -11.72 -14.38
N ILE A 325 4.50 -12.05 -13.90
CA ILE A 325 3.75 -13.26 -14.29
C ILE A 325 3.42 -13.25 -15.79
N ASN A 326 3.08 -12.09 -16.36
CA ASN A 326 2.70 -11.96 -17.76
C ASN A 326 3.87 -12.16 -18.71
N LYS A 327 5.08 -11.72 -18.33
CA LYS A 327 6.30 -11.80 -19.15
C LYS A 327 6.90 -13.22 -19.24
N THR A 328 6.65 -14.10 -18.27
CA THR A 328 7.26 -15.44 -18.28
C THR A 328 6.59 -16.39 -19.27
N SER A 329 7.34 -17.34 -19.82
CA SER A 329 6.82 -18.49 -20.57
C SER A 329 6.72 -19.77 -19.71
N GLU A 330 7.12 -19.72 -18.44
CA GLU A 330 7.14 -20.88 -17.53
C GLU A 330 5.76 -21.26 -16.97
N LEU A 331 4.80 -20.34 -17.03
CA LEU A 331 3.43 -20.55 -16.57
C LEU A 331 2.47 -20.73 -17.76
N SER A 332 1.53 -21.67 -17.62
CA SER A 332 0.49 -21.92 -18.63
C SER A 332 -0.50 -20.76 -18.71
N LEU A 333 -1.23 -20.68 -19.83
CA LEU A 333 -2.31 -19.70 -20.00
C LEU A 333 -3.38 -19.85 -18.90
N GLU A 334 -3.78 -21.09 -18.60
CA GLU A 334 -4.75 -21.43 -17.55
C GLU A 334 -4.28 -20.92 -16.16
N GLN A 335 -3.01 -21.13 -15.81
CA GLN A 335 -2.46 -20.65 -14.54
C GLN A 335 -2.55 -19.11 -14.43
N LYS A 336 -2.13 -18.40 -15.48
CA LYS A 336 -2.19 -16.93 -15.50
C LYS A 336 -3.64 -16.42 -15.46
N ALA A 337 -4.53 -17.03 -16.25
CA ALA A 337 -5.95 -16.71 -16.30
C ALA A 337 -6.63 -16.95 -14.95
N GLY A 338 -6.32 -18.05 -14.26
CA GLY A 338 -6.84 -18.36 -12.94
C GLY A 338 -6.43 -17.33 -11.89
N LEU A 339 -5.19 -16.84 -11.94
CA LEU A 339 -4.75 -15.73 -11.08
C LEU A 339 -5.46 -14.42 -11.43
N GLU A 340 -5.55 -14.06 -12.71
CA GLU A 340 -6.26 -12.85 -13.12
C GLU A 340 -7.73 -12.88 -12.67
N PHE A 341 -8.39 -14.04 -12.78
CA PHE A 341 -9.75 -14.24 -12.27
C PHE A 341 -9.85 -14.05 -10.75
N ALA A 342 -8.89 -14.59 -9.99
CA ALA A 342 -8.83 -14.46 -8.54
C ALA A 342 -8.61 -13.01 -8.08
N TYR A 343 -7.92 -12.19 -8.88
CA TYR A 343 -7.59 -10.79 -8.59
C TYR A 343 -8.44 -9.78 -9.36
N LEU A 344 -9.56 -10.19 -9.98
CA LEU A 344 -10.42 -9.30 -10.77
C LEU A 344 -10.77 -8.00 -10.03
N GLU A 345 -11.10 -8.08 -8.74
CA GLU A 345 -11.48 -6.88 -7.98
C GLU A 345 -10.33 -5.89 -7.78
N VAL A 346 -9.10 -6.40 -7.78
CA VAL A 346 -7.89 -5.60 -7.60
C VAL A 346 -7.40 -5.09 -8.95
N LEU A 347 -7.53 -5.88 -10.02
CA LEU A 347 -7.04 -5.51 -11.35
C LEU A 347 -8.04 -4.66 -12.15
N ASP A 348 -9.34 -4.76 -11.86
CA ASP A 348 -10.38 -4.06 -12.62
C ASP A 348 -10.34 -2.55 -12.36
N ARG A 349 -9.77 -1.83 -13.32
CA ARG A 349 -9.84 -0.37 -13.44
C ARG A 349 -11.16 0.01 -14.11
N GLY A 350 -12.29 -0.29 -13.48
CA GLY A 350 -13.65 -0.12 -14.04
C GLY A 350 -13.99 1.31 -14.51
N TRP A 351 -13.18 2.30 -14.15
CA TRP A 351 -13.29 3.69 -14.57
C TRP A 351 -12.63 4.00 -15.92
N ASP A 352 -11.67 3.19 -16.37
CA ASP A 352 -10.91 3.41 -17.60
C ASP A 352 -11.13 2.28 -18.62
N ARG A 353 -12.28 2.34 -19.31
CA ARG A 353 -12.60 1.42 -20.41
C ARG A 353 -11.65 1.58 -21.61
N ARG A 354 -10.87 2.67 -21.72
CA ARG A 354 -9.90 2.90 -22.81
C ARG A 354 -8.48 2.41 -22.49
N ALA A 355 -8.19 2.09 -21.22
CA ALA A 355 -6.94 1.45 -20.84
C ALA A 355 -6.82 0.04 -21.45
N LYS A 356 -5.56 -0.38 -21.66
CA LYS A 356 -5.21 -1.76 -21.99
C LYS A 356 -5.92 -2.72 -21.03
N SER A 357 -6.31 -3.89 -21.53
CA SER A 357 -6.93 -4.92 -20.70
C SER A 357 -6.05 -5.25 -19.49
N ALA A 358 -6.67 -5.27 -18.31
CA ALA A 358 -6.01 -5.63 -17.06
C ALA A 358 -5.97 -7.15 -16.85
N ILE A 359 -6.68 -7.91 -17.70
CA ILE A 359 -6.83 -9.37 -17.62
C ILE A 359 -6.53 -10.06 -18.97
N PRO A 360 -5.37 -9.77 -19.61
CA PRO A 360 -5.07 -10.22 -20.97
C PRO A 360 -4.99 -11.75 -21.11
N ASN A 361 -4.60 -12.49 -20.06
CA ASN A 361 -4.49 -13.95 -20.15
C ASN A 361 -5.87 -14.60 -19.98
N LEU A 362 -6.71 -14.07 -19.10
CA LEU A 362 -8.07 -14.54 -18.88
C LEU A 362 -8.95 -14.30 -20.10
N GLU A 363 -8.81 -13.15 -20.77
CA GLU A 363 -9.51 -12.90 -22.03
C GLU A 363 -9.11 -13.90 -23.13
N ARG A 364 -7.81 -14.18 -23.27
CA ARG A 364 -7.32 -15.19 -24.21
C ARG A 364 -7.79 -16.59 -23.83
N TYR A 365 -7.84 -16.89 -22.54
CA TYR A 365 -8.35 -18.17 -22.06
C TYR A 365 -9.84 -18.34 -22.37
N VAL A 366 -10.66 -17.29 -22.18
CA VAL A 366 -12.11 -17.31 -22.54
C VAL A 366 -12.32 -17.40 -24.05
N GLU A 367 -11.41 -16.86 -24.86
CA GLU A 367 -11.42 -17.04 -26.32
C GLU A 367 -11.22 -18.53 -26.70
N ASP A 368 -10.27 -19.21 -26.05
CA ASP A 368 -10.03 -20.64 -26.27
C ASP A 368 -11.09 -21.55 -25.58
N HIS A 369 -11.71 -21.06 -24.50
CA HIS A 369 -12.65 -21.76 -23.62
C HIS A 369 -13.96 -20.96 -23.39
N PRO A 370 -14.85 -20.88 -24.39
CA PRO A 370 -16.11 -20.12 -24.30
C PRO A 370 -17.02 -20.56 -23.14
N GLU A 371 -16.89 -21.81 -22.66
CA GLU A 371 -17.61 -22.35 -21.51
C GLU A 371 -17.40 -21.53 -20.22
N VAL A 372 -16.26 -20.84 -20.08
CA VAL A 372 -15.97 -19.98 -18.94
C VAL A 372 -16.92 -18.77 -18.92
N LEU A 373 -17.21 -18.18 -20.09
CA LEU A 373 -18.19 -17.09 -20.18
C LEU A 373 -19.60 -17.59 -19.90
N VAL A 374 -19.95 -18.77 -20.44
CA VAL A 374 -21.26 -19.40 -20.16
C VAL A 374 -21.44 -19.58 -18.65
N GLN A 375 -20.41 -20.09 -17.97
CA GLN A 375 -20.41 -20.24 -16.52
C GLN A 375 -20.60 -18.91 -15.77
N ALA A 376 -19.91 -17.85 -16.21
CA ALA A 376 -20.07 -16.50 -15.64
C ALA A 376 -21.49 -15.94 -15.83
N ILE A 377 -22.11 -16.16 -17.00
CA ILE A 377 -23.49 -15.78 -17.29
C ILE A 377 -24.45 -16.55 -16.38
N VAL A 378 -24.22 -17.85 -16.18
CA VAL A 378 -25.04 -18.71 -15.30
C VAL A 378 -24.97 -18.26 -13.84
N TRP A 379 -23.79 -17.92 -13.33
CA TRP A 379 -23.62 -17.38 -11.98
C TRP A 379 -24.33 -16.04 -11.78
N THR A 380 -24.35 -15.19 -12.82
CA THR A 380 -24.80 -13.81 -12.71
C THR A 380 -26.31 -13.67 -12.93
N TYR A 381 -26.87 -14.41 -13.87
CA TYR A 381 -28.23 -14.21 -14.36
C TYR A 381 -29.11 -15.43 -14.14
N LYS A 382 -30.38 -15.18 -13.80
CA LYS A 382 -31.39 -16.23 -13.64
C LYS A 382 -31.87 -16.74 -14.99
N ARG A 383 -32.27 -18.02 -15.05
CA ARG A 383 -32.95 -18.61 -16.21
C ARG A 383 -34.24 -17.86 -16.54
N SER A 384 -34.55 -17.74 -17.83
CA SER A 384 -35.81 -17.12 -18.28
C SER A 384 -37.05 -17.94 -17.93
N ASP A 385 -36.92 -19.27 -17.92
CA ASP A 385 -37.99 -20.23 -17.62
C ASP A 385 -38.25 -20.41 -16.11
N ARG A 386 -37.41 -19.80 -15.25
CA ARG A 386 -37.45 -19.92 -13.79
C ARG A 386 -37.30 -21.35 -13.26
N ALA A 387 -36.80 -22.29 -14.06
CA ALA A 387 -36.46 -23.63 -13.61
C ALA A 387 -35.20 -23.61 -12.72
N GLU A 388 -34.85 -24.77 -12.15
CA GLU A 388 -33.56 -24.94 -11.50
C GLU A 388 -32.46 -25.22 -12.53
N ASP A 389 -31.25 -24.76 -12.25
CA ASP A 389 -30.09 -25.11 -13.07
C ASP A 389 -29.74 -26.61 -12.95
N PRO A 390 -29.10 -27.21 -13.98
CA PRO A 390 -28.53 -28.55 -13.88
C PRO A 390 -27.54 -28.68 -12.72
N PRO A 391 -27.40 -29.87 -12.09
CA PRO A 391 -26.55 -30.08 -10.92
C PRO A 391 -25.12 -29.54 -11.06
N GLU A 392 -24.52 -29.66 -12.24
CA GLU A 392 -23.18 -29.18 -12.58
C GLU A 392 -23.02 -27.66 -12.51
N PHE A 393 -24.11 -26.91 -12.62
CA PHE A 393 -24.13 -25.44 -12.56
C PHE A 393 -24.64 -24.88 -11.23
N ARG A 394 -25.10 -25.75 -10.32
CA ARG A 394 -25.63 -25.34 -9.02
C ARG A 394 -24.49 -24.90 -8.11
N VAL A 395 -24.65 -23.73 -7.51
CA VAL A 395 -23.75 -23.20 -6.48
C VAL A 395 -24.45 -23.31 -5.12
N GLU A 396 -23.69 -23.68 -4.09
CA GLU A 396 -24.16 -23.66 -2.70
C GLU A 396 -24.72 -22.27 -2.32
N ALA A 397 -25.83 -22.23 -1.58
CA ALA A 397 -26.55 -20.98 -1.29
C ALA A 397 -25.66 -19.90 -0.64
N GLU A 398 -24.73 -20.31 0.21
CA GLU A 398 -23.78 -19.40 0.90
C GLU A 398 -22.77 -18.75 -0.07
N LYS A 399 -22.43 -19.44 -1.17
CA LYS A 399 -21.48 -18.98 -2.19
C LYS A 399 -22.15 -18.30 -3.40
N ALA A 400 -23.48 -18.37 -3.50
CA ALA A 400 -24.22 -17.87 -4.65
C ALA A 400 -23.98 -16.38 -4.91
N ARG A 401 -24.01 -15.54 -3.86
CA ARG A 401 -23.78 -14.10 -4.00
C ARG A 401 -22.32 -13.76 -4.40
N PRO A 402 -21.28 -14.24 -3.70
CA PRO A 402 -19.88 -14.02 -4.14
C PRO A 402 -19.61 -14.51 -5.57
N MET A 403 -20.18 -15.65 -5.98
CA MET A 403 -20.02 -16.15 -7.35
C MET A 403 -20.71 -15.27 -8.38
N ALA A 404 -21.92 -14.76 -8.08
CA ALA A 404 -22.62 -13.82 -8.96
C ALA A 404 -21.83 -12.50 -9.13
N GLU A 405 -21.27 -11.97 -8.04
CA GLU A 405 -20.44 -10.76 -8.07
C GLU A 405 -19.17 -10.98 -8.90
N ARG A 406 -18.51 -12.13 -8.79
CA ARG A 406 -17.34 -12.51 -9.62
C ARG A 406 -17.71 -12.70 -11.10
N GLY A 407 -18.81 -13.39 -11.38
CA GLY A 407 -19.31 -13.59 -12.75
C GLY A 407 -19.62 -12.25 -13.43
N TYR A 408 -20.30 -11.34 -12.72
CA TYR A 408 -20.60 -10.01 -13.23
C TYR A 408 -19.33 -9.20 -13.50
N LYS A 409 -18.34 -9.24 -12.59
CA LYS A 409 -17.05 -8.56 -12.77
C LYS A 409 -16.28 -9.10 -13.97
N LEU A 410 -16.22 -10.41 -14.15
CA LEU A 410 -15.60 -11.00 -15.34
C LEU A 410 -16.27 -10.47 -16.61
N ILE A 411 -17.61 -10.52 -16.67
CA ILE A 411 -18.37 -10.02 -17.83
C ILE A 411 -18.04 -8.56 -18.14
N GLN A 412 -17.98 -7.70 -17.13
CA GLN A 412 -17.70 -6.27 -17.31
C GLN A 412 -16.22 -5.97 -17.62
N ALA A 413 -15.29 -6.82 -17.18
CA ALA A 413 -13.86 -6.63 -17.38
C ALA A 413 -13.39 -7.05 -18.79
N MET A 414 -14.13 -7.94 -19.47
CA MET A 414 -13.81 -8.36 -20.83
C MET A 414 -13.94 -7.22 -21.84
N LYS A 415 -12.89 -7.02 -22.63
CA LYS A 415 -12.77 -6.01 -23.69
C LYS A 415 -12.28 -6.63 -25.00
N ARG A 416 -11.50 -7.71 -24.94
CA ARG A 416 -10.98 -8.40 -26.13
C ARG A 416 -12.10 -9.16 -26.84
N ILE A 417 -12.30 -8.85 -28.12
CA ILE A 417 -13.24 -9.60 -28.97
C ILE A 417 -12.55 -10.90 -29.45
N PRO A 418 -13.18 -12.08 -29.29
CA PRO A 418 -12.66 -13.34 -29.80
C PRO A 418 -12.32 -13.29 -31.30
N GLY A 419 -11.18 -13.87 -31.69
CA GLY A 419 -10.65 -13.77 -33.05
C GLY A 419 -9.80 -12.52 -33.30
N SER A 420 -9.59 -11.67 -32.30
CA SER A 420 -8.67 -10.52 -32.43
C SER A 420 -7.22 -10.99 -32.53
N ASP A 421 -6.39 -10.30 -33.31
CA ASP A 421 -4.93 -10.41 -33.27
C ASP A 421 -4.30 -9.40 -32.27
N GLU A 422 -2.99 -9.17 -32.35
CA GLU A 422 -2.30 -8.16 -31.52
C GLU A 422 -2.54 -6.73 -32.02
N GLN A 423 -2.90 -6.57 -33.30
CA GLN A 423 -3.17 -5.30 -33.96
C GLN A 423 -4.64 -4.87 -33.81
N GLY A 424 -5.51 -5.76 -33.32
CA GLY A 424 -6.94 -5.52 -33.16
C GLY A 424 -7.78 -5.84 -34.41
N SER A 425 -7.18 -6.48 -35.42
CA SER A 425 -7.94 -7.05 -36.54
C SER A 425 -8.65 -8.30 -36.07
N ILE A 426 -9.90 -8.48 -36.48
CA ILE A 426 -10.78 -9.57 -36.02
C ILE A 426 -11.01 -10.55 -37.17
N ASP A 427 -10.74 -11.83 -36.92
CA ASP A 427 -11.13 -12.95 -37.77
C ASP A 427 -12.64 -13.22 -37.62
N ALA A 428 -13.40 -12.93 -38.68
CA ALA A 428 -14.86 -13.05 -38.68
C ALA A 428 -15.34 -14.49 -38.49
N GLU A 429 -14.65 -15.49 -39.04
CA GLU A 429 -15.05 -16.89 -38.92
C GLU A 429 -14.86 -17.40 -37.50
N ARG A 430 -13.73 -17.03 -36.87
CA ARG A 430 -13.47 -17.36 -35.47
C ARG A 430 -14.49 -16.71 -34.54
N LEU A 431 -14.77 -15.42 -34.75
CA LEU A 431 -15.77 -14.70 -33.96
C LEU A 431 -17.16 -15.37 -34.11
N ALA A 432 -17.59 -15.64 -35.34
CA ALA A 432 -18.88 -16.27 -35.60
C ALA A 432 -19.02 -17.62 -34.89
N LYS A 433 -18.00 -18.48 -34.99
CA LYS A 433 -17.98 -19.81 -34.34
C LYS A 433 -17.99 -19.70 -32.82
N TRP A 434 -17.21 -18.78 -32.25
CA TRP A 434 -17.18 -18.56 -30.81
C TRP A 434 -18.54 -18.07 -30.32
N THR A 435 -19.15 -17.10 -31.02
CA THR A 435 -20.48 -16.58 -30.69
C THR A 435 -21.55 -17.67 -30.79
N GLU A 436 -21.53 -18.49 -31.83
CA GLU A 436 -22.46 -19.63 -31.96
C GLU A 436 -22.33 -20.61 -30.79
N THR A 437 -21.11 -20.91 -30.36
CA THR A 437 -20.84 -21.83 -29.25
C THR A 437 -21.45 -21.31 -27.95
N VAL A 438 -21.16 -20.05 -27.58
CA VAL A 438 -21.70 -19.43 -26.36
C VAL A 438 -23.23 -19.37 -26.42
N ARG A 439 -23.80 -18.94 -27.55
CA ARG A 439 -25.26 -18.83 -27.72
C ARG A 439 -25.94 -20.19 -27.59
N LYS A 440 -25.40 -21.23 -28.22
CA LYS A 440 -25.95 -22.59 -28.15
C LYS A 440 -25.97 -23.11 -26.70
N SER A 441 -24.86 -23.01 -25.98
CA SER A 441 -24.79 -23.44 -24.58
C SER A 441 -25.74 -22.63 -23.68
N CYS A 442 -25.83 -21.31 -23.88
CA CYS A 442 -26.78 -20.49 -23.13
C CYS A 442 -28.23 -20.75 -23.51
N ALA A 443 -28.54 -21.18 -24.73
CA ALA A 443 -29.89 -21.58 -25.13
C ALA A 443 -30.34 -22.85 -24.39
N GLU A 444 -29.46 -23.86 -24.30
CA GLU A 444 -29.70 -25.09 -23.52
C GLU A 444 -29.93 -24.80 -22.03
N LEU A 445 -29.38 -23.69 -21.53
CA LEU A 445 -29.52 -23.21 -20.15
C LEU A 445 -30.58 -22.12 -19.97
N SER A 446 -31.49 -21.93 -20.93
CA SER A 446 -32.58 -20.92 -20.90
C SER A 446 -32.09 -19.48 -20.62
N ARG A 447 -30.98 -19.10 -21.24
CA ARG A 447 -30.29 -17.80 -21.07
C ARG A 447 -29.87 -17.15 -22.39
N ILE A 448 -30.40 -17.57 -23.54
CA ILE A 448 -30.00 -17.01 -24.85
C ILE A 448 -30.15 -15.48 -24.93
N GLY A 449 -31.27 -14.91 -24.47
CA GLY A 449 -31.49 -13.47 -24.55
C GLY A 449 -30.47 -12.66 -23.76
N ILE A 450 -30.13 -13.10 -22.54
CA ILE A 450 -29.10 -12.43 -21.73
C ILE A 450 -27.69 -12.69 -22.26
N ALA A 451 -27.43 -13.86 -22.83
CA ALA A 451 -26.17 -14.15 -23.50
C ALA A 451 -25.96 -13.23 -24.70
N ASP A 452 -26.99 -12.98 -25.50
CA ASP A 452 -26.96 -12.04 -26.60
C ASP A 452 -26.66 -10.61 -26.12
N VAL A 453 -27.27 -10.16 -25.01
CA VAL A 453 -26.91 -8.86 -24.38
C VAL A 453 -25.43 -8.82 -23.99
N VAL A 454 -24.92 -9.85 -23.30
CA VAL A 454 -23.52 -9.91 -22.84
C VAL A 454 -22.54 -9.93 -24.02
N ILE A 455 -22.83 -10.70 -25.06
CA ILE A 455 -22.04 -10.72 -26.30
C ILE A 455 -22.09 -9.35 -26.96
N GLY A 456 -23.26 -8.73 -27.04
CA GLY A 456 -23.42 -7.37 -27.57
C GLY A 456 -22.56 -6.35 -26.83
N GLU A 457 -22.58 -6.37 -25.49
CA GLU A 457 -21.74 -5.50 -24.66
C GLU A 457 -20.24 -5.69 -24.95
N LEU A 458 -19.79 -6.94 -25.13
CA LEU A 458 -18.40 -7.22 -25.51
C LEU A 458 -18.06 -6.66 -26.90
N LEU A 459 -18.95 -6.86 -27.89
CA LEU A 459 -18.78 -6.35 -29.25
C LEU A 459 -18.79 -4.82 -29.33
N ALA A 460 -19.29 -4.13 -28.30
CA ALA A 460 -19.19 -2.68 -28.20
C ALA A 460 -17.72 -2.18 -28.20
N SER A 461 -16.77 -3.04 -27.80
CA SER A 461 -15.33 -2.77 -27.79
C SER A 461 -14.67 -2.86 -29.17
N ALA A 462 -15.45 -3.11 -30.23
CA ALA A 462 -14.95 -3.20 -31.60
C ALA A 462 -14.27 -1.91 -32.05
N GLN A 463 -13.22 -2.05 -32.86
CA GLN A 463 -12.57 -0.91 -33.49
C GLN A 463 -13.40 -0.38 -34.68
N ILE A 464 -13.02 0.82 -35.16
CA ILE A 464 -13.54 1.34 -36.43
C ILE A 464 -12.97 0.47 -37.57
N GLY A 465 -13.84 0.10 -38.51
CA GLY A 465 -13.48 -0.69 -39.68
C GLY A 465 -12.54 0.02 -40.64
N LYS A 466 -12.03 -0.71 -41.62
CA LYS A 466 -11.15 -0.14 -42.65
C LYS A 466 -11.91 0.83 -43.55
N ASP A 467 -13.23 0.66 -43.65
CA ASP A 467 -14.15 1.59 -44.31
C ASP A 467 -14.46 2.86 -43.50
N GLY A 468 -13.87 3.04 -42.31
CA GLY A 468 -14.08 4.23 -41.46
C GLY A 468 -15.40 4.22 -40.68
N ALA A 469 -16.17 3.13 -40.73
CA ALA A 469 -17.40 2.96 -39.98
C ALA A 469 -17.22 2.02 -38.79
N TRP A 470 -17.94 2.29 -37.70
CA TRP A 470 -18.04 1.39 -36.55
C TRP A 470 -19.42 0.71 -36.53
N PRO A 471 -19.52 -0.57 -36.12
CA PRO A 471 -18.41 -1.50 -35.81
C PRO A 471 -17.58 -1.91 -37.03
N CYS A 472 -16.41 -2.52 -36.83
CA CYS A 472 -15.64 -3.08 -37.94
C CYS A 472 -16.42 -4.17 -38.71
N GLU A 473 -15.95 -4.47 -39.93
CA GLU A 473 -16.60 -5.35 -40.89
C GLU A 473 -16.92 -6.73 -40.30
N ALA A 474 -15.95 -7.36 -39.62
CA ALA A 474 -16.11 -8.68 -39.03
C ALA A 474 -17.23 -8.74 -37.98
N VAL A 475 -17.32 -7.72 -37.13
CA VAL A 475 -18.37 -7.62 -36.09
C VAL A 475 -19.73 -7.37 -36.73
N ARG A 476 -19.79 -6.53 -37.77
CA ARG A 476 -21.03 -6.28 -38.52
C ARG A 476 -21.57 -7.55 -39.16
N THR A 477 -20.71 -8.35 -39.80
CA THR A 477 -21.13 -9.62 -40.41
C THR A 477 -21.83 -10.51 -39.39
N VAL A 478 -21.24 -10.73 -38.21
CA VAL A 478 -21.86 -11.54 -37.15
C VAL A 478 -23.19 -10.94 -36.67
N MET A 479 -23.25 -9.63 -36.47
CA MET A 479 -24.48 -8.96 -36.05
C MET A 479 -25.60 -9.03 -37.11
N GLU A 480 -25.26 -8.93 -38.39
CA GLU A 480 -26.18 -9.03 -39.52
C GLU A 480 -26.67 -10.45 -39.78
N ASP A 481 -25.81 -11.45 -39.55
CA ASP A 481 -26.17 -12.86 -39.70
C ASP A 481 -27.13 -13.31 -38.58
N LEU A 482 -26.91 -12.81 -37.35
CA LEU A 482 -27.69 -13.22 -36.19
C LEU A 482 -28.99 -12.43 -35.99
N GLN A 483 -29.01 -11.15 -36.37
CA GLN A 483 -30.14 -10.22 -36.24
C GLN A 483 -30.86 -10.27 -34.87
N SER A 484 -30.08 -10.33 -33.78
CA SER A 484 -30.63 -10.38 -32.42
C SER A 484 -30.84 -8.99 -31.84
N GLU A 485 -32.08 -8.65 -31.50
CA GLU A 485 -32.42 -7.39 -30.83
C GLU A 485 -31.74 -7.24 -29.46
N ASP A 486 -31.64 -8.34 -28.72
CA ASP A 486 -30.97 -8.40 -27.42
C ASP A 486 -29.47 -8.09 -27.55
N MET A 487 -28.84 -8.59 -28.62
CA MET A 487 -27.43 -8.31 -28.93
C MET A 487 -27.22 -6.84 -29.31
N MET A 488 -28.11 -6.26 -30.10
CA MET A 488 -28.05 -4.83 -30.42
C MET A 488 -28.24 -3.96 -29.18
N ARG A 489 -29.15 -4.36 -28.27
CA ARG A 489 -29.33 -3.67 -26.98
C ARG A 489 -28.07 -3.75 -26.12
N GLY A 490 -27.41 -4.90 -26.08
CA GLY A 490 -26.12 -5.07 -25.40
C GLY A 490 -25.04 -4.14 -25.97
N ALA A 491 -24.87 -4.14 -27.30
CA ALA A 491 -23.90 -3.28 -27.98
C ALA A 491 -24.19 -1.79 -27.75
N HIS A 492 -25.46 -1.39 -27.81
CA HIS A 492 -25.90 -0.03 -27.49
C HIS A 492 -25.48 0.36 -26.06
N THR A 493 -25.79 -0.50 -25.08
CA THR A 493 -25.46 -0.31 -23.66
C THR A 493 -23.94 -0.22 -23.45
N GLY A 494 -23.18 -1.12 -24.06
CA GLY A 494 -21.72 -1.14 -23.97
C GLY A 494 -21.08 0.15 -24.50
N VAL A 495 -21.54 0.63 -25.67
CA VAL A 495 -21.06 1.90 -26.26
C VAL A 495 -21.44 3.08 -25.39
N TYR A 496 -22.70 3.15 -24.93
CA TYR A 496 -23.17 4.24 -24.09
C TYR A 496 -22.34 4.34 -22.80
N ASN A 497 -22.11 3.20 -22.12
CA ASN A 497 -21.32 3.13 -20.90
C ASN A 497 -19.81 3.39 -21.14
N SER A 498 -19.29 3.19 -22.36
CA SER A 498 -17.89 3.49 -22.71
C SER A 498 -17.54 4.98 -22.65
N ARG A 499 -18.55 5.88 -22.63
CA ARG A 499 -18.36 7.33 -22.49
C ARG A 499 -17.75 7.70 -21.13
N GLY A 500 -18.02 6.91 -20.09
CA GLY A 500 -17.54 7.14 -18.74
C GLY A 500 -17.99 8.49 -18.14
N VAL A 501 -17.33 8.89 -17.06
CA VAL A 501 -17.55 10.20 -16.44
C VAL A 501 -16.98 11.28 -17.36
N HIS A 502 -17.83 12.24 -17.77
CA HIS A 502 -17.43 13.35 -18.63
C HIS A 502 -17.90 14.68 -18.04
N THR A 503 -17.13 15.73 -18.28
CA THR A 503 -17.52 17.09 -17.88
C THR A 503 -18.46 17.68 -18.92
N ARG A 504 -19.66 18.06 -18.49
CA ARG A 504 -20.72 18.57 -19.37
C ARG A 504 -20.56 20.07 -19.62
N GLY A 505 -20.77 20.47 -20.87
CA GLY A 505 -20.94 21.87 -21.27
C GLY A 505 -22.38 22.36 -21.06
N PRO A 506 -22.67 23.66 -21.29
CA PRO A 506 -24.04 24.16 -21.23
C PRO A 506 -24.87 23.66 -22.44
N GLY A 507 -26.04 23.09 -22.19
CA GLY A 507 -26.95 22.58 -23.23
C GLY A 507 -26.51 21.25 -23.84
N GLY A 508 -27.20 20.81 -24.89
CA GLY A 508 -27.07 19.46 -25.48
C GLY A 508 -26.07 19.32 -26.64
N ASP A 509 -25.10 20.21 -26.80
CA ASP A 509 -24.23 20.23 -27.99
C ASP A 509 -23.30 19.01 -28.09
N GLN A 510 -22.81 18.49 -26.97
CA GLN A 510 -21.96 17.29 -26.97
C GLN A 510 -22.76 16.07 -27.44
N GLU A 511 -24.00 15.94 -26.98
CA GLU A 511 -24.92 14.86 -27.31
C GLU A 511 -25.29 14.92 -28.80
N ARG A 512 -25.54 16.13 -29.36
CA ARG A 512 -25.77 16.31 -30.81
C ARG A 512 -24.59 15.86 -31.65
N GLN A 513 -23.36 16.15 -31.23
CA GLN A 513 -22.16 15.70 -31.95
C GLN A 513 -22.05 14.17 -31.97
N LEU A 514 -22.39 13.51 -30.85
CA LEU A 514 -22.45 12.05 -30.78
C LEU A 514 -23.56 11.48 -31.67
N ALA A 515 -24.77 12.06 -31.62
CA ALA A 515 -25.88 11.66 -32.48
C ALA A 515 -25.51 11.75 -33.96
N GLU A 516 -24.90 12.87 -34.38
CA GLU A 516 -24.49 13.08 -35.77
C GLU A 516 -23.39 12.10 -36.21
N LYS A 517 -22.46 11.76 -35.30
CA LYS A 517 -21.45 10.73 -35.54
C LYS A 517 -22.08 9.38 -35.86
N TYR A 518 -23.01 8.90 -35.02
CA TYR A 518 -23.67 7.60 -35.24
C TYR A 518 -24.60 7.62 -36.46
N ARG A 519 -25.28 8.74 -36.72
CA ARG A 519 -26.09 8.93 -37.93
C ARG A 519 -25.29 8.78 -39.21
N LYS A 520 -24.09 9.39 -39.27
CA LYS A 520 -23.20 9.28 -40.44
C LYS A 520 -22.82 7.83 -40.72
N TRP A 521 -22.44 7.08 -39.70
CA TRP A 521 -22.16 5.65 -39.85
C TRP A 521 -23.42 4.86 -40.25
N ALA A 522 -24.59 5.13 -39.66
CA ALA A 522 -25.83 4.48 -40.05
C ALA A 522 -26.16 4.68 -41.54
N GLN A 523 -25.98 5.91 -42.05
CA GLN A 523 -26.20 6.23 -43.46
C GLN A 523 -25.20 5.52 -44.38
N GLN A 524 -23.92 5.49 -44.00
CA GLN A 524 -22.86 4.79 -44.74
C GLN A 524 -23.15 3.29 -44.84
N LEU A 525 -23.64 2.68 -43.75
CA LEU A 525 -23.82 1.24 -43.64
C LEU A 525 -25.19 0.74 -44.08
N ARG A 526 -26.12 1.64 -44.42
CA ARG A 526 -27.53 1.32 -44.70
C ARG A 526 -27.74 0.20 -45.73
N MET A 527 -26.86 0.09 -46.73
CA MET A 527 -26.97 -0.91 -47.80
C MET A 527 -26.20 -2.19 -47.51
N SER A 528 -25.05 -2.11 -46.84
CA SER A 528 -24.19 -3.26 -46.58
C SER A 528 -24.52 -3.99 -45.28
N SER A 529 -25.03 -3.27 -44.28
CA SER A 529 -25.35 -3.75 -42.94
C SER A 529 -26.62 -3.04 -42.44
N PRO A 530 -27.79 -3.37 -43.03
CA PRO A 530 -29.05 -2.68 -42.76
C PRO A 530 -29.55 -2.88 -41.32
N TYR A 531 -29.34 -4.04 -40.72
CA TYR A 531 -29.82 -4.34 -39.37
C TYR A 531 -29.00 -3.60 -38.31
N VAL A 532 -27.66 -3.59 -38.43
CA VAL A 532 -26.74 -2.80 -37.60
C VAL A 532 -27.04 -1.30 -37.75
N ALA A 533 -27.26 -0.82 -38.97
CA ALA A 533 -27.58 0.58 -39.21
C ALA A 533 -28.86 1.02 -38.49
N SER A 534 -29.93 0.22 -38.57
CA SER A 534 -31.24 0.54 -38.00
C SER A 534 -31.34 0.26 -36.50
N GLU A 535 -30.95 -0.94 -36.05
CA GLU A 535 -31.22 -1.39 -34.69
C GLU A 535 -30.14 -0.98 -33.68
N LEU A 536 -28.93 -0.63 -34.12
CA LEU A 536 -27.86 -0.16 -33.24
C LEU A 536 -27.55 1.32 -33.44
N LEU A 537 -27.13 1.71 -34.65
CA LEU A 537 -26.60 3.07 -34.89
C LEU A 537 -27.69 4.15 -34.86
N MET A 538 -28.86 3.89 -35.45
CA MET A 538 -29.98 4.82 -35.35
C MET A 538 -30.55 4.88 -33.93
N LYS A 539 -30.64 3.76 -33.19
CA LYS A 539 -31.05 3.81 -31.77
C LYS A 539 -30.07 4.58 -30.88
N LEU A 540 -28.77 4.50 -31.14
CA LEU A 540 -27.77 5.35 -30.48
C LEU A 540 -28.01 6.83 -30.81
N THR A 541 -28.27 7.14 -32.08
CA THR A 541 -28.62 8.49 -32.55
C THR A 541 -29.83 9.03 -31.77
N ASP A 542 -30.93 8.29 -31.72
CA ASP A 542 -32.16 8.70 -31.04
C ASP A 542 -31.98 8.90 -29.52
N THR A 543 -31.14 8.09 -28.87
CA THR A 543 -30.81 8.29 -27.45
C THR A 543 -30.10 9.61 -27.23
N TYR A 544 -29.04 9.90 -27.98
CA TYR A 544 -28.29 11.14 -27.82
C TYR A 544 -29.10 12.38 -28.24
N GLU A 545 -30.01 12.29 -29.22
CA GLU A 545 -30.90 13.41 -29.54
C GLU A 545 -31.91 13.73 -28.43
N ARG A 546 -32.49 12.69 -27.81
CA ARG A 546 -33.39 12.87 -26.65
C ARG A 546 -32.65 13.48 -25.48
N GLU A 547 -31.42 13.06 -25.22
CA GLU A 547 -30.57 13.65 -24.19
C GLU A 547 -30.24 15.11 -24.51
N ALA A 548 -29.83 15.42 -25.74
CA ALA A 548 -29.56 16.80 -26.15
C ALA A 548 -30.75 17.74 -25.89
N ALA A 549 -31.98 17.30 -26.21
CA ALA A 549 -33.19 18.07 -25.97
C ALA A 549 -33.49 18.27 -24.47
N ARG A 550 -33.22 17.24 -23.66
CA ARG A 550 -33.35 17.31 -22.19
C ARG A 550 -32.35 18.31 -21.61
N GLU A 551 -31.09 18.23 -22.01
CA GLU A 551 -30.02 19.10 -21.49
C GLU A 551 -30.25 20.57 -21.88
N ASP A 552 -30.76 20.85 -23.09
CA ASP A 552 -31.19 22.19 -23.48
C ASP A 552 -32.31 22.74 -22.58
N THR A 553 -33.27 21.88 -22.24
CA THR A 553 -34.40 22.25 -21.38
C THR A 553 -33.89 22.56 -19.97
N GLU A 554 -33.01 21.73 -19.43
CA GLU A 554 -32.40 21.93 -18.11
C GLU A 554 -31.52 23.19 -18.06
N ALA A 555 -30.72 23.44 -19.10
CA ALA A 555 -29.92 24.67 -19.22
C ALA A 555 -30.80 25.92 -19.21
N ARG A 556 -31.93 25.91 -19.95
CA ARG A 556 -32.90 27.03 -19.96
C ARG A 556 -33.57 27.23 -18.61
N ILE A 557 -33.89 26.15 -17.88
CA ILE A 557 -34.45 26.24 -16.52
C ILE A 557 -33.42 26.87 -15.58
N ASN A 558 -32.18 26.38 -15.59
CA ASN A 558 -31.12 26.90 -14.73
C ASN A 558 -30.77 28.37 -15.01
N GLN A 559 -30.87 28.81 -16.26
CA GLN A 559 -30.74 30.23 -16.62
C GLN A 559 -31.88 31.11 -16.09
N ARG A 560 -33.08 30.57 -15.88
CA ARG A 560 -34.23 31.31 -15.34
C ARG A 560 -34.26 31.36 -13.81
N LEU A 561 -33.55 30.43 -13.16
CA LEU A 561 -33.43 30.32 -11.70
C LEU A 561 -32.25 31.13 -11.12
N ARG A 562 -31.37 31.63 -11.97
CA ARG A 562 -30.31 32.59 -11.64
C ARG A 562 -30.76 33.99 -12.03
#